data_AF-A0A6P2SR30-F1
#
_entry.id   AF-A0A6P2SR30-F1
#
_cell.length_a   1.000
_cell.length_b   1.000
_cell.length_c   1.000
_cell.angle_alpha   90.00
_cell.angle_beta   90.00
_cell.angle_gamma   90.00
#
_symmetry.space_group_name_H-M   'P 1'
#
loop_
_entity.id
_entity.type
_entity.pdbx_description
1 polymer ?
#
loop_
_entity_poly.entity_id
_entity_poly.type
_entity_poly.pdbx_seq_one_letter_code
_entity_poly.pdbx_strand_id
1 'polypeptide(L)'
;MFPVNMRAMVLPDVEELRNFPTRGPSGVENADINGRAAAIECYLDLRLKDRPPPQVTWTNYKESLGIYQGALDFKDTYAKAFYTATPDAIASGTYDSSKLRVVLGTLFAQCSEMATRMLRPTQD
;
A
#
# COMPACT_ATOMS: atom_id res chain seq x y z
N MET A 1 -4.89 -5.68 -23.36
CA MET A 1 -4.29 -4.34 -23.42
C MET A 1 -5.23 -3.38 -22.68
N PHE A 2 -4.71 -2.50 -21.82
CA PHE A 2 -5.54 -1.50 -21.15
C PHE A 2 -5.94 -0.37 -22.12
N PRO A 3 -7.10 0.29 -21.93
CA PRO A 3 -7.43 1.53 -22.62
C PRO A 3 -6.32 2.59 -22.46
N VAL A 4 -6.19 3.51 -23.43
CA VAL A 4 -5.14 4.54 -23.42
C VAL A 4 -5.18 5.45 -22.19
N ASN A 5 -6.35 5.58 -21.55
CA ASN A 5 -6.59 6.33 -20.33
C ASN A 5 -6.52 5.48 -19.04
N MET A 6 -6.00 4.24 -19.13
CA MET A 6 -5.81 3.36 -17.99
C MET A 6 -4.37 2.86 -17.92
N ARG A 7 -3.84 2.80 -16.71
CA ARG A 7 -2.49 2.29 -16.45
C ARG A 7 -2.47 1.49 -15.14
N ALA A 8 -1.73 0.40 -15.14
CA ALA A 8 -1.39 -0.33 -13.93
C ALA A 8 -0.19 0.32 -13.25
N MET A 9 -0.23 0.44 -11.92
CA MET A 9 0.90 0.84 -11.10
C MET A 9 1.05 -0.12 -9.93
N VAL A 10 2.29 -0.29 -9.48
CA VAL A 10 2.59 -0.96 -8.22
C VAL A 10 2.47 0.07 -7.11
N LEU A 11 1.95 -0.33 -5.95
CA LEU A 11 1.97 0.54 -4.77
C LEU A 11 3.44 0.84 -4.38
N PRO A 12 3.77 2.09 -4.02
CA PRO A 12 5.15 2.51 -3.82
C PRO A 12 5.77 1.85 -2.60
N ASP A 13 7.06 1.54 -2.66
CA ASP A 13 7.82 1.10 -1.49
C ASP A 13 7.81 2.18 -0.41
N VAL A 14 7.64 1.78 0.85
CA VAL A 14 7.87 2.64 2.03
C VAL A 14 8.69 1.90 3.08
N GLU A 15 9.49 2.65 3.84
CA GLU A 15 10.49 2.09 4.76
C GLU A 15 9.85 1.29 5.90
N GLU A 16 8.69 1.74 6.37
CA GLU A 16 7.93 1.09 7.43
C GLU A 16 7.46 -0.33 7.06
N LEU A 17 7.43 -0.66 5.76
CA LEU A 17 7.04 -1.97 5.26
C LEU A 17 8.22 -2.90 4.95
N ARG A 18 9.47 -2.42 5.09
CA ARG A 18 10.69 -3.23 4.88
C ARG A 18 11.01 -4.17 6.04
N ASN A 19 10.58 -3.80 7.24
CA ASN A 19 10.81 -4.57 8.47
C ASN A 19 9.47 -4.75 9.20
N PHE A 20 8.57 -5.50 8.59
CA PHE A 20 7.18 -5.61 9.04
C PHE A 20 6.89 -7.00 9.63
N PRO A 21 6.12 -7.12 10.72
CA PRO A 21 5.78 -8.41 11.31
C PRO A 21 5.03 -9.30 10.32
N THR A 22 5.56 -10.49 10.04
CA THR A 22 4.94 -11.45 9.13
C THR A 22 4.82 -12.82 9.79
N ARG A 23 3.72 -13.52 9.54
CA ARG A 23 3.45 -14.87 10.03
C ARG A 23 3.61 -15.87 8.90
N GLY A 24 4.57 -16.77 9.05
CA GLY A 24 4.75 -17.94 8.21
C GLY A 24 4.52 -19.25 8.99
N PRO A 25 4.75 -20.40 8.35
CA PRO A 25 4.61 -21.72 9.00
C PRO A 25 5.49 -21.90 10.23
N SER A 26 6.67 -21.26 10.25
CA SER A 26 7.65 -21.36 11.33
C SER A 26 7.43 -20.38 12.48
N GLY A 27 6.43 -19.49 12.38
CA GLY A 27 6.15 -18.47 13.38
C GLY A 27 6.14 -17.05 12.83
N VAL A 28 6.41 -16.08 13.70
CA VAL A 28 6.41 -14.65 13.37
C VAL A 28 7.84 -14.16 13.20
N GLU A 29 8.14 -13.62 12.04
CA GLU A 29 9.42 -12.99 11.71
C GLU A 29 9.17 -11.69 10.93
N ASN A 30 10.09 -10.74 11.05
CA ASN A 30 9.99 -9.52 10.26
C ASN A 30 10.52 -9.76 8.84
N ALA A 31 9.83 -9.20 7.85
CA ALA A 31 10.25 -9.25 6.46
C ALA A 31 9.80 -8.00 5.68
N ASP A 32 10.40 -7.79 4.51
CA ASP A 32 9.94 -6.78 3.56
C ASP A 32 8.68 -7.28 2.84
N ILE A 33 7.59 -6.53 3.00
CA ILE A 33 6.29 -6.84 2.40
C ILE A 33 5.98 -5.98 1.17
N ASN A 34 6.84 -4.99 0.83
CA ASN A 34 6.65 -4.16 -0.35
C ASN A 34 6.63 -5.02 -1.63
N GLY A 35 5.72 -4.70 -2.55
CA GLY A 35 5.53 -5.47 -3.79
C GLY A 35 5.08 -6.93 -3.63
N ARG A 36 4.86 -7.40 -2.39
CA ARG A 36 4.57 -8.82 -2.08
C ARG A 36 3.23 -9.00 -1.38
N ALA A 37 3.05 -8.34 -0.25
CA ALA A 37 1.84 -8.41 0.58
C ALA A 37 1.33 -7.03 1.03
N ALA A 38 2.02 -5.94 0.66
CA ALA A 38 1.57 -4.58 0.87
C ALA A 38 0.33 -4.28 0.02
N ALA A 39 -0.86 -4.33 0.63
CA ALA A 39 -2.11 -3.83 0.07
C ALA A 39 -2.35 -2.38 0.50
N ILE A 40 -3.39 -1.73 -0.03
CA ILE A 40 -3.68 -0.31 0.26
C ILE A 40 -3.88 -0.05 1.75
N GLU A 41 -4.40 -1.02 2.49
CA GLU A 41 -4.60 -0.94 3.94
C GLU A 41 -3.28 -0.84 4.71
N CYS A 42 -2.16 -1.34 4.15
CA CYS A 42 -0.83 -1.17 4.74
C CYS A 42 -0.34 0.29 4.72
N TYR A 43 -0.96 1.15 3.91
CA TYR A 43 -0.64 2.57 3.79
C TYR A 43 -1.51 3.47 4.68
N LEU A 44 -2.44 2.89 5.44
CA LEU A 44 -3.25 3.61 6.45
C LEU A 44 -2.45 3.84 7.75
N ASP A 45 -3.07 4.48 8.74
CA ASP A 45 -2.49 4.57 10.08
C ASP A 45 -2.55 3.19 10.77
N LEU A 46 -1.37 2.58 10.95
CA LEU A 46 -1.21 1.29 11.61
C LEU A 46 -0.78 1.42 13.08
N ARG A 47 -0.60 2.65 13.59
CA ARG A 47 -0.14 2.94 14.98
C ARG A 47 -1.29 2.92 16.00
N LEU A 48 -2.49 2.61 15.55
CA LEU A 48 -3.72 2.64 16.33
C LEU A 48 -3.68 1.54 17.42
N LYS A 49 -3.88 1.95 18.68
CA LYS A 49 -3.65 1.11 19.88
C LYS A 49 -4.86 0.29 20.32
N ASP A 50 -6.04 0.59 19.79
CA ASP A 50 -7.34 0.01 20.16
C ASP A 50 -7.65 -1.31 19.42
N ARG A 51 -6.65 -1.91 18.77
CA ARG A 51 -6.81 -3.06 17.88
C ARG A 51 -5.58 -3.97 17.92
N PRO A 52 -5.69 -5.22 17.39
CA PRO A 52 -4.54 -6.10 17.26
C PRO A 52 -3.37 -5.42 16.54
N PRO A 53 -2.12 -5.72 16.92
CA PRO A 53 -0.96 -5.16 16.25
C PRO A 53 -0.94 -5.57 14.76
N PRO A 54 -0.50 -4.67 13.86
CA PRO A 54 -0.47 -4.95 12.44
C PRO A 54 0.53 -6.08 12.13
N GLN A 55 0.08 -7.06 11.36
CA GLN A 55 0.87 -8.20 10.91
C GLN A 55 0.38 -8.66 9.53
N VAL A 56 1.27 -9.19 8.70
CA VAL A 56 0.89 -9.89 7.47
C VAL A 56 0.96 -11.40 7.69
N THR A 57 -0.05 -12.15 7.25
CA THR A 57 0.05 -13.62 7.18
C THR A 57 0.35 -14.07 5.75
N TRP A 58 1.42 -14.84 5.56
CA TRP A 58 1.75 -15.46 4.26
C TRP A 58 0.78 -16.60 3.95
N THR A 59 0.19 -16.60 2.76
CA THR A 59 -0.86 -17.56 2.38
C THR A 59 -0.53 -18.35 1.12
N ASN A 60 0.27 -17.79 0.21
CA ASN A 60 0.57 -18.44 -1.06
C ASN A 60 2.01 -18.19 -1.50
N TYR A 61 2.68 -19.22 -1.99
CA TYR A 61 3.99 -19.09 -2.64
C TYR A 61 3.82 -19.05 -4.16
N LYS A 62 4.33 -18.00 -4.80
CA LYS A 62 4.34 -17.85 -6.25
C LYS A 62 5.66 -18.35 -6.81
N GLU A 63 5.72 -19.63 -7.18
CA GLU A 63 6.94 -20.28 -7.70
C GLU A 63 7.57 -19.52 -8.87
N SER A 64 6.76 -19.05 -9.82
CA SER A 64 7.25 -18.32 -11.00
C SER A 64 7.98 -17.00 -10.68
N LEU A 65 7.78 -16.47 -9.47
CA LEU A 65 8.37 -15.23 -8.99
C LEU A 65 9.31 -15.45 -7.81
N GLY A 66 9.36 -16.65 -7.24
CA GLY A 66 10.15 -16.96 -6.05
C GLY A 66 9.71 -16.18 -4.80
N ILE A 67 8.45 -15.72 -4.72
CA ILE A 67 7.97 -14.86 -3.62
C ILE A 67 6.73 -15.43 -2.93
N TYR A 68 6.69 -15.25 -1.60
CA TYR A 68 5.44 -15.38 -0.86
C TYR A 68 4.56 -14.13 -1.01
N GLN A 69 3.26 -14.36 -1.13
CA GLN A 69 2.19 -13.38 -1.03
C GLN A 69 1.36 -13.64 0.22
N GLY A 70 0.76 -12.58 0.74
CA GLY A 70 0.02 -12.58 1.98
C GLY A 70 -0.94 -11.41 2.05
N ALA A 71 -1.58 -11.24 3.20
CA ALA A 71 -2.48 -10.11 3.45
C ALA A 71 -2.28 -9.56 4.86
N LEU A 72 -2.55 -8.27 5.01
CA LEU A 72 -2.63 -7.62 6.33
C LEU A 72 -3.76 -8.24 7.14
N ASP A 73 -3.42 -8.73 8.32
CA ASP A 73 -4.37 -9.23 9.31
C ASP A 73 -5.24 -8.07 9.81
N PHE A 74 -6.52 -8.35 10.07
CA PHE A 74 -7.48 -7.36 10.58
C PHE A 74 -7.59 -6.07 9.74
N LYS A 75 -7.27 -6.12 8.45
CA LYS A 75 -7.29 -4.96 7.51
C LYS A 75 -8.57 -4.11 7.58
N ASP A 76 -9.72 -4.75 7.77
CA ASP A 76 -11.02 -4.07 7.87
C ASP A 76 -11.08 -3.11 9.07
N THR A 77 -10.35 -3.39 10.15
CA THR A 77 -10.30 -2.51 11.33
C THR A 77 -9.58 -1.21 11.00
N TYR A 78 -8.45 -1.27 10.28
CA TYR A 78 -7.70 -0.10 9.82
C TYR A 78 -8.51 0.73 8.81
N ALA A 79 -9.20 0.05 7.88
CA ALA A 79 -10.11 0.71 6.94
C ALA A 79 -11.25 1.46 7.66
N LYS A 80 -11.90 0.81 8.64
CA LYS A 80 -12.95 1.46 9.45
C LYS A 80 -12.44 2.71 10.17
N ALA A 81 -11.24 2.64 10.75
CA ALA A 81 -10.65 3.80 11.42
C ALA A 81 -10.36 4.95 10.46
N PHE A 82 -9.90 4.65 9.24
CA PHE A 82 -9.76 5.65 8.20
C PHE A 82 -11.09 6.30 7.84
N TYR A 83 -12.17 5.53 7.68
CA TYR A 83 -13.49 6.08 7.38
C TYR A 83 -14.05 7.00 8.47
N THR A 84 -13.62 6.82 9.72
CA THR A 84 -13.99 7.68 10.85
C THR A 84 -13.00 8.81 11.10
N ALA A 85 -11.88 8.87 10.39
CA ALA A 85 -10.87 9.90 10.60
C ALA A 85 -11.39 11.27 10.16
N THR A 86 -11.29 12.26 11.06
CA THR A 86 -11.71 13.63 10.75
C THR A 86 -10.61 14.39 10.01
N PRO A 87 -10.95 15.41 9.21
CA PRO A 87 -9.96 16.31 8.62
C PRO A 87 -9.00 16.91 9.65
N ASP A 88 -9.51 17.29 10.83
CA ASP A 88 -8.70 17.83 11.93
C ASP A 88 -7.72 16.78 12.48
N ALA A 89 -8.12 15.52 12.60
CA ALA A 89 -7.23 14.45 13.04
C ALA A 89 -6.10 14.18 12.03
N ILE A 90 -6.40 14.26 10.73
CA ILE A 90 -5.42 14.12 9.65
C ILE A 90 -4.48 15.33 9.59
N ALA A 91 -5.01 16.54 9.77
CA ALA A 91 -4.24 17.78 9.73
C ALA A 91 -3.31 17.94 10.95
N SER A 92 -3.79 17.54 12.14
CA SER A 92 -3.01 17.56 13.38
C SER A 92 -2.00 16.41 13.51
N GLY A 93 -2.11 15.37 12.67
CA GLY A 93 -1.23 14.18 12.71
C GLY A 93 -1.62 13.13 13.73
N THR A 94 -2.74 13.32 14.44
CA THR A 94 -3.37 12.29 15.29
C THR A 94 -3.68 11.02 14.48
N TYR A 95 -4.12 11.19 13.23
CA TYR A 95 -4.18 10.12 12.24
C TYR A 95 -3.00 10.26 11.27
N ASP A 96 -2.15 9.24 11.19
CA ASP A 96 -1.05 9.18 10.23
C ASP A 96 -1.55 8.96 8.81
N SER A 97 -1.35 9.96 7.97
CA SER A 97 -1.62 9.86 6.53
C SER A 97 -0.35 9.95 5.69
N SER A 98 0.84 9.90 6.30
CA SER A 98 2.13 10.04 5.60
C SER A 98 2.28 9.03 4.45
N LYS A 99 2.03 7.74 4.72
CA LYS A 99 2.07 6.67 3.71
C LYS A 99 1.02 6.85 2.60
N LEU A 100 -0.20 7.29 2.93
CA LEU A 100 -1.21 7.65 1.91
C LEU A 100 -0.76 8.82 1.03
N ARG A 101 -0.05 9.82 1.56
CA ARG A 101 0.51 10.91 0.75
C ARG A 101 1.52 10.40 -0.27
N VAL A 102 2.32 9.38 0.08
CA VAL A 102 3.24 8.72 -0.86
C VAL A 102 2.48 8.03 -2.00
N VAL A 103 1.40 7.31 -1.67
CA VAL A 103 0.52 6.68 -2.68
C VAL A 103 -0.10 7.72 -3.61
N LEU A 104 -0.66 8.79 -3.05
CA LEU A 104 -1.27 9.88 -3.83
C LEU A 104 -0.25 10.61 -4.71
N GLY A 105 0.97 10.84 -4.22
CA GLY A 105 2.06 11.41 -5.01
C GLY A 105 2.43 10.51 -6.20
N THR A 106 2.46 9.20 -5.98
CA THR A 106 2.74 8.22 -7.04
C THR A 106 1.61 8.18 -8.07
N LEU A 107 0.35 8.17 -7.63
CA LEU A 107 -0.82 8.25 -8.50
C LEU A 107 -0.80 9.53 -9.35
N PHE A 108 -0.55 10.67 -8.72
CA PHE A 108 -0.46 11.96 -9.40
C PHE A 108 0.62 11.93 -10.48
N ALA A 109 1.83 11.44 -10.17
CA ALA A 109 2.91 11.31 -11.14
C ALA A 109 2.52 10.43 -12.33
N GLN A 110 1.87 9.28 -12.10
CA GLN A 110 1.40 8.39 -13.17
C GLN A 110 0.37 9.07 -14.07
N CYS A 111 -0.58 9.80 -13.49
CA CYS A 111 -1.60 10.55 -14.22
C CYS A 111 -0.98 11.70 -15.03
N SER A 112 -0.08 12.47 -14.44
CA SER A 112 0.64 13.56 -15.13
C SER A 112 1.47 13.06 -16.30
N GLU A 113 2.16 11.93 -16.13
CA GLU A 113 2.92 11.29 -17.21
C GLU A 113 2.00 10.83 -18.34
N MET A 114 0.87 10.18 -18.02
CA MET A 114 -0.10 9.72 -19.01
C MET A 114 -0.70 10.90 -19.80
N ALA A 115 -1.10 11.97 -19.12
CA ALA A 115 -1.62 13.17 -19.75
C ALA A 115 -0.57 13.83 -20.67
N THR A 116 0.69 13.90 -20.22
CA THR A 116 1.79 14.44 -21.03
C THR A 116 2.00 13.65 -22.31
N ARG A 117 1.89 12.31 -22.26
CA ARG A 117 2.01 11.45 -23.44
C ARG A 117 0.86 11.64 -24.42
N MET A 118 -0.36 11.83 -23.93
CA MET A 118 -1.54 12.10 -24.79
C MET A 118 -1.46 13.45 -25.50
N LEU A 119 -0.80 14.45 -24.90
CA LEU A 119 -0.66 15.79 -25.46
C LEU A 119 0.49 15.92 -26.48
N ARG A 120 1.39 14.93 -26.57
CA ARG A 120 2.43 14.94 -27.60
C ARG A 120 1.79 14.58 -28.95
N PRO A 121 1.93 15.43 -29.99
CA PRO A 121 1.48 15.06 -31.32
C PRO A 121 2.24 13.80 -31.75
N THR A 122 1.51 12.86 -32.37
CA THR A 122 2.10 11.70 -33.03
C THR A 122 3.10 12.25 -34.05
N GLN A 123 4.40 12.03 -33.82
CA GLN A 123 5.37 12.24 -34.88
C GLN A 123 5.23 11.06 -35.84
N ASP A 124 4.66 11.34 -37.01
CA ASP A 124 4.75 10.53 -38.22
C ASP A 124 6.18 10.57 -38.78
#